data_AF-M8CAB1-F1
#
_entry.id   AF-M8CAB1-F1
#
_cell.length_a   1.000
_cell.length_b   1.000
_cell.length_c   1.000
_cell.angle_alpha   90.00
_cell.angle_beta   90.00
_cell.angle_gamma   90.00
#
_symmetry.space_group_name_H-M   'P 1'
#
loop_
_entity.id
_entity.type
_entity.pdbx_description
1 polymer ?
#
loop_
_entity_poly.entity_id
_entity_poly.type
_entity_poly.pdbx_seq_one_letter_code
_entity_poly.pdbx_strand_id
1 'polypeptide(L)'
;MILTKMIKILMRKAQCWGYKVIGMLLILKISQIFRNMGMLEKYDIVHALEKYVMDTVAIWTKKLCVSFIQGGLSSANDNIKFEVDDKYLFDYPVLDLGTGNGLLLQALAKQGFSDLTGTDYSEGAIELARNLAARDGFTTISFLPKKEGAYDNNSYFH
;
A
#
# COMPACT_ATOMS: atom_id res chain seq x y z
N MET A 1 35.47 -15.43 -18.28
CA MET A 1 34.02 -15.71 -18.19
C MET A 1 33.35 -15.11 -16.94
N ILE A 2 34.01 -15.07 -15.78
CA ILE A 2 33.47 -14.51 -14.51
C ILE A 2 33.41 -12.96 -14.52
N LEU A 3 34.47 -12.30 -15.01
CA LEU A 3 34.54 -10.83 -15.08
C LEU A 3 33.42 -10.22 -15.94
N THR A 4 33.10 -10.86 -17.06
CA THR A 4 32.03 -10.44 -17.98
C THR A 4 30.64 -10.59 -17.34
N LYS A 5 30.44 -11.58 -16.47
CA LYS A 5 29.21 -11.74 -15.66
C LYS A 5 29.11 -10.67 -14.58
N MET A 6 30.22 -10.36 -13.90
CA MET A 6 30.25 -9.29 -12.87
C MET A 6 29.97 -7.92 -13.46
N ILE A 7 30.55 -7.59 -14.62
CA ILE A 7 30.28 -6.34 -15.33
C ILE A 7 28.80 -6.24 -15.73
N LYS A 8 28.19 -7.32 -16.24
CA LYS A 8 26.75 -7.32 -16.56
C LYS A 8 25.86 -7.10 -15.32
N ILE A 9 26.22 -7.66 -14.16
CA ILE A 9 25.50 -7.46 -12.90
C ILE A 9 25.66 -6.02 -12.41
N LEU A 10 26.88 -5.48 -12.48
CA LEU A 10 27.18 -4.10 -12.09
C LEU A 10 26.43 -3.10 -12.98
N MET A 11 26.41 -3.34 -14.29
CA MET A 11 25.67 -2.51 -15.26
C MET A 11 24.16 -2.58 -15.05
N ARG A 12 23.61 -3.76 -14.71
CA ARG A 12 22.19 -3.88 -14.31
C ARG A 12 21.91 -3.10 -13.02
N LYS A 13 22.75 -3.22 -12.00
CA LYS A 13 22.59 -2.46 -10.74
C LYS A 13 22.77 -0.94 -10.93
N ALA A 14 23.66 -0.52 -11.83
CA ALA A 14 23.88 0.89 -12.16
C ALA A 14 22.70 1.50 -12.94
N GLN A 15 22.12 0.76 -13.90
CA GLN A 15 20.85 1.13 -14.53
C GLN A 15 19.74 1.26 -13.47
N CYS A 16 19.80 0.42 -12.43
CA CYS A 16 18.87 0.46 -11.31
C CYS A 16 18.98 1.65 -10.37
N TRP A 17 20.21 2.10 -10.15
CA TRP A 17 20.45 3.33 -9.42
C TRP A 17 20.12 4.55 -10.29
N GLY A 18 20.41 4.48 -11.58
CA GLY A 18 20.05 5.50 -12.56
C GLY A 18 18.56 5.82 -12.53
N TYR A 19 17.68 4.82 -12.65
CA TYR A 19 16.23 5.07 -12.60
C TYR A 19 15.74 5.55 -11.22
N LYS A 20 16.40 5.17 -10.12
CA LYS A 20 16.07 5.66 -8.77
C LYS A 20 16.44 7.14 -8.61
N VAL A 21 17.64 7.52 -9.06
CA VAL A 21 18.13 8.91 -9.00
C VAL A 21 17.37 9.79 -9.99
N ILE A 22 17.12 9.31 -11.21
CA ILE A 22 16.31 10.01 -12.22
C ILE A 22 14.87 10.18 -11.72
N GLY A 23 14.28 9.13 -11.13
CA GLY A 23 12.95 9.21 -10.51
C GLY A 23 12.89 10.24 -9.38
N MET A 24 13.89 10.25 -8.49
CA MET A 24 13.99 11.22 -7.39
C MET A 24 14.16 12.65 -7.92
N LEU A 25 14.99 12.86 -8.96
CA LEU A 25 15.14 14.15 -9.62
C LEU A 25 13.88 14.59 -10.36
N LEU A 26 13.11 13.66 -10.94
CA LEU A 26 11.82 13.94 -11.57
C LEU A 26 10.80 14.41 -10.54
N ILE A 27 10.71 13.70 -9.40
CA ILE A 27 9.82 14.07 -8.28
C ILE A 27 10.21 15.44 -7.73
N LEU A 28 11.50 15.72 -7.58
CA LEU A 28 11.99 17.03 -7.12
C LEU A 28 11.71 18.15 -8.13
N LYS A 29 11.85 17.91 -9.44
CA LYS A 29 11.51 18.88 -10.50
C LYS A 29 10.01 19.13 -10.60
N ILE A 30 9.21 18.08 -10.56
CA ILE A 30 7.73 18.18 -10.54
C ILE A 30 7.30 18.97 -9.29
N SER A 31 7.88 18.66 -8.13
CA SER A 31 7.64 19.42 -6.89
C SER A 31 8.05 20.89 -7.02
N GLN A 32 9.15 21.19 -7.71
CA GLN A 32 9.60 22.56 -7.94
C GLN A 32 8.69 23.32 -8.91
N ILE A 33 8.15 22.65 -9.94
CA ILE A 33 7.17 23.23 -10.87
C ILE A 33 5.89 23.60 -10.12
N PHE A 34 5.38 22.70 -9.28
CA PHE A 34 4.23 23.01 -8.41
C PHE A 34 4.52 24.12 -7.38
N ARG A 35 5.78 24.31 -6.96
CA ARG A 35 6.21 25.48 -6.17
C ARG A 35 6.17 26.78 -6.96
N ASN A 36 6.70 26.78 -8.17
CA ASN A 36 6.83 27.98 -8.98
C ASN A 36 5.50 28.47 -9.61
N MET A 37 4.53 27.57 -9.81
CA MET A 37 3.22 27.91 -10.39
C MET A 37 2.23 28.52 -9.38
N GLY A 38 2.63 28.74 -8.12
CA GLY A 38 1.74 29.34 -7.12
C GLY A 38 0.54 28.47 -6.71
N MET A 39 0.49 27.21 -7.13
CA MET A 39 -0.56 26.23 -6.80
C MET A 39 -0.44 25.70 -5.36
N LEU A 40 -0.20 26.57 -4.39
CA LEU A 40 -0.05 26.23 -2.97
C LEU A 40 -1.40 26.17 -2.21
N GLU A 41 -2.49 25.79 -2.88
CA GLU A 41 -3.63 25.06 -2.27
C GLU A 41 -3.26 23.56 -2.08
N LYS A 42 -2.04 23.32 -1.59
CA LYS A 42 -1.18 22.22 -2.06
C LYS A 42 -1.46 20.83 -1.48
N TYR A 43 -2.37 20.72 -0.52
CA TYR A 43 -2.65 19.45 0.13
C TYR A 43 -3.69 18.63 -0.64
N ASP A 44 -4.65 19.28 -1.31
CA ASP A 44 -5.78 18.58 -1.93
C ASP A 44 -5.36 17.77 -3.16
N ILE A 45 -4.47 18.31 -4.01
CA ILE A 45 -4.04 17.60 -5.23
C ILE A 45 -3.18 16.38 -4.87
N VAL A 46 -2.25 16.54 -3.91
CA VAL A 46 -1.37 15.43 -3.49
C VAL A 46 -2.20 14.34 -2.81
N HIS A 47 -3.10 14.71 -1.90
CA HIS A 47 -4.01 13.74 -1.27
C HIS A 47 -4.96 13.08 -2.28
N ALA A 48 -5.47 13.83 -3.26
CA ALA A 48 -6.31 13.27 -4.32
C ALA A 48 -5.55 12.26 -5.18
N LEU A 49 -4.29 12.54 -5.50
CA LEU A 49 -3.44 11.62 -6.24
C LEU A 49 -3.14 10.36 -5.43
N GLU A 50 -2.79 10.49 -4.14
CA GLU A 50 -2.59 9.35 -3.25
C GLU A 50 -3.83 8.48 -3.17
N LYS A 51 -5.00 9.10 -2.98
CA LYS A 51 -6.29 8.40 -2.95
C LYS A 51 -6.60 7.68 -4.26
N TYR A 52 -6.37 8.33 -5.40
CA TYR A 52 -6.56 7.73 -6.73
C TYR A 52 -5.67 6.51 -6.94
N VAL A 53 -4.39 6.59 -6.54
CA VAL A 53 -3.45 5.47 -6.62
C VAL A 53 -3.94 4.32 -5.74
N MET A 54 -4.34 4.58 -4.49
CA MET A 54 -4.80 3.53 -3.57
C MET A 54 -6.10 2.88 -4.04
N ASP A 55 -7.05 3.65 -4.56
CA ASP A 55 -8.29 3.11 -5.13
C ASP A 55 -7.99 2.19 -6.33
N THR A 56 -7.03 2.56 -7.19
CA THR A 56 -6.59 1.72 -8.32
C THR A 56 -5.96 0.41 -7.83
N VAL A 57 -5.07 0.49 -6.84
CA VAL A 57 -4.43 -0.69 -6.24
C VAL A 57 -5.47 -1.61 -5.61
N ALA A 58 -6.44 -1.07 -4.86
CA ALA A 58 -7.50 -1.85 -4.23
C ALA A 58 -8.35 -2.62 -5.26
N ILE A 59 -8.66 -2.02 -6.42
CA ILE A 59 -9.38 -2.69 -7.51
C ILE A 59 -8.56 -3.88 -8.06
N TRP A 60 -7.25 -3.70 -8.27
CA TRP A 60 -6.39 -4.78 -8.74
C TRP A 60 -6.24 -5.88 -7.70
N THR A 61 -6.10 -5.52 -6.42
CA THR A 61 -6.07 -6.47 -5.30
C THR A 61 -7.36 -7.29 -5.23
N LYS A 62 -8.53 -6.65 -5.32
CA LYS A 62 -9.83 -7.33 -5.39
C LYS A 62 -9.86 -8.37 -6.52
N LYS A 63 -9.51 -7.96 -7.75
CA LYS A 63 -9.49 -8.86 -8.91
C LYS A 63 -8.56 -10.06 -8.67
N LEU A 64 -7.39 -9.81 -8.11
CA LEU A 64 -6.41 -10.83 -7.81
C LEU A 64 -6.91 -11.81 -6.73
N CYS A 65 -7.43 -11.30 -5.60
CA CYS A 65 -7.99 -12.12 -4.52
C CYS A 65 -9.11 -13.02 -5.01
N VAL A 66 -10.06 -12.48 -5.77
CA VAL A 66 -11.16 -13.29 -6.32
C VAL A 66 -10.63 -14.36 -7.28
N SER A 67 -9.62 -14.05 -8.09
CA SER A 67 -9.00 -15.05 -9.00
C SER A 67 -8.35 -16.21 -8.25
N PHE A 68 -7.77 -15.95 -7.07
CA PHE A 68 -7.22 -17.00 -6.21
C PHE A 68 -8.32 -17.80 -5.51
N ILE A 69 -9.35 -17.13 -4.96
CA ILE A 69 -10.47 -17.76 -4.25
C ILE A 69 -11.26 -18.68 -5.18
N GLN A 70 -11.47 -18.27 -6.44
CA GLN A 70 -12.19 -19.06 -7.44
C GLN A 70 -11.34 -20.19 -8.07
N GLY A 71 -10.09 -20.37 -7.63
CA GLY A 71 -9.30 -21.56 -7.99
C GLY A 71 -8.44 -21.43 -9.25
N GLY A 72 -7.87 -20.25 -9.55
CA GLY A 72 -6.86 -20.07 -10.59
C GLY A 72 -7.40 -20.31 -12.00
N LEU A 73 -7.80 -19.24 -12.68
CA LEU A 73 -8.50 -19.30 -13.97
C LEU A 73 -7.76 -20.19 -14.99
N SER A 74 -8.42 -21.27 -15.41
CA SER A 74 -8.12 -21.98 -16.66
C SER A 74 -8.12 -20.98 -17.81
N SER A 75 -7.00 -20.97 -18.53
CA SER A 75 -6.78 -20.26 -19.80
C SER A 75 -8.02 -20.25 -20.71
N ALA A 76 -8.23 -19.11 -21.38
CA ALA A 76 -9.21 -18.83 -22.43
C ALA A 76 -10.58 -18.29 -21.98
N ASN A 77 -10.68 -16.96 -21.86
CA ASN A 77 -11.56 -16.11 -22.66
C ASN A 77 -11.62 -14.70 -22.06
N ASP A 78 -11.06 -13.70 -22.76
CA ASP A 78 -10.85 -12.32 -22.32
C ASP A 78 -12.13 -11.45 -22.26
N ASN A 79 -13.30 -12.07 -22.01
CA ASN A 79 -14.60 -11.39 -21.96
C ASN A 79 -15.41 -11.74 -20.71
N ILE A 80 -14.75 -12.01 -19.58
CA ILE A 80 -15.46 -12.22 -18.33
C ILE A 80 -15.93 -10.86 -17.81
N LYS A 81 -17.23 -10.59 -17.97
CA LYS A 81 -17.93 -9.56 -17.21
C LYS A 81 -17.91 -10.00 -15.75
N PHE A 82 -16.85 -9.59 -15.05
CA PHE A 82 -16.60 -9.92 -13.65
C PHE A 82 -17.48 -9.00 -12.79
N GLU A 83 -18.79 -9.22 -12.83
CA GLU A 83 -19.68 -8.79 -11.75
C GLU A 83 -19.32 -9.66 -10.54
N VAL A 84 -18.31 -9.23 -9.81
CA VAL A 84 -17.85 -9.89 -8.58
C VAL A 84 -18.92 -9.69 -7.53
N ASP A 85 -19.52 -10.79 -7.09
CA ASP A 85 -20.32 -10.77 -5.88
C ASP A 85 -19.40 -10.44 -4.69
N ASP A 86 -19.64 -9.30 -4.05
CA ASP A 86 -18.84 -8.79 -2.93
C ASP A 86 -18.77 -9.78 -1.75
N LYS A 87 -19.68 -10.76 -1.74
CA LYS A 87 -19.77 -11.82 -0.74
C LYS A 87 -18.50 -12.68 -0.59
N TYR A 88 -17.64 -12.78 -1.61
CA TYR A 88 -16.42 -13.60 -1.54
C TYR A 88 -15.26 -12.94 -0.77
N LEU A 89 -15.31 -11.62 -0.57
CA LEU A 89 -14.25 -10.85 0.10
C LEU A 89 -14.61 -10.53 1.55
N PHE A 90 -15.86 -10.76 1.90
CA PHE A 90 -16.34 -10.72 3.27
C PHE A 90 -15.59 -11.77 4.10
N ASP A 91 -14.95 -11.33 5.18
CA ASP A 91 -14.10 -12.11 6.09
C ASP A 91 -12.77 -12.62 5.52
N TYR A 92 -12.32 -12.13 4.35
CA TYR A 92 -10.94 -12.41 3.90
C TYR A 92 -9.95 -11.50 4.66
N PRO A 93 -9.09 -12.05 5.55
CA PRO A 93 -8.24 -11.22 6.40
C PRO A 93 -7.14 -10.55 5.58
N VAL A 94 -7.03 -9.23 5.71
CA VAL A 94 -5.94 -8.44 5.11
C VAL A 94 -5.12 -7.77 6.21
N LEU A 95 -3.81 -7.98 6.15
CA LEU A 95 -2.84 -7.32 7.01
C LEU A 95 -1.96 -6.38 6.18
N ASP A 96 -1.99 -5.09 6.50
CA ASP A 96 -1.14 -4.05 5.90
C ASP A 96 0.02 -3.69 6.84
N LEU A 97 1.24 -3.96 6.40
CA LEU A 97 2.46 -3.74 7.16
C LEU A 97 3.11 -2.41 6.76
N GLY A 98 3.29 -1.50 7.72
CA GLY A 98 3.71 -0.13 7.43
C GLY A 98 2.56 0.68 6.84
N THR A 99 1.39 0.60 7.48
CA THR A 99 0.13 1.13 6.96
C THR A 99 0.12 2.66 6.82
N GLY A 100 1.05 3.37 7.49
CA GLY A 100 1.16 4.82 7.37
C GLY A 100 -0.14 5.53 7.78
N ASN A 101 -0.78 6.20 6.83
CA ASN A 101 -2.04 6.93 7.03
C ASN A 101 -3.31 6.05 6.81
N GLY A 102 -3.14 4.77 6.49
CA GLY A 102 -4.24 3.81 6.35
C GLY A 102 -5.09 3.96 5.07
N LEU A 103 -4.69 4.78 4.10
CA LEU A 103 -5.48 5.02 2.88
C LEU A 103 -5.71 3.75 2.04
N LEU A 104 -4.75 2.82 2.02
CA LEU A 104 -4.90 1.55 1.30
C LEU A 104 -6.01 0.69 1.91
N LEU A 105 -6.04 0.55 3.24
CA LEU A 105 -7.09 -0.21 3.93
C LEU A 105 -8.46 0.43 3.74
N GLN A 106 -8.56 1.76 3.77
CA GLN A 106 -9.81 2.44 3.44
C GLN A 106 -10.26 2.16 1.99
N ALA A 107 -9.33 2.16 1.04
CA ALA A 107 -9.64 1.82 -0.35
C ALA A 107 -10.11 0.36 -0.49
N LEU A 108 -9.50 -0.58 0.23
CA LEU A 108 -9.93 -1.98 0.28
C LEU A 108 -11.32 -2.15 0.92
N ALA A 109 -11.62 -1.40 1.99
CA ALA A 109 -12.94 -1.42 2.61
C ALA A 109 -14.05 -1.06 1.60
N LYS A 110 -13.82 -0.04 0.74
CA LYS A 110 -14.74 0.32 -0.36
C LYS A 110 -14.94 -0.79 -1.39
N GLN A 111 -13.98 -1.72 -1.52
CA GLN A 111 -14.04 -2.84 -2.46
C GLN A 111 -14.77 -4.06 -1.90
N GLY A 112 -15.21 -4.02 -0.64
CA GLY A 112 -15.99 -5.08 0.02
C GLY A 112 -15.21 -5.92 1.04
N PHE A 113 -13.95 -5.57 1.33
CA PHE A 113 -13.20 -6.23 2.40
C PHE A 113 -13.67 -5.76 3.78
N SER A 114 -13.91 -6.69 4.70
CA SER A 114 -14.39 -6.40 6.07
C SER A 114 -13.35 -6.63 7.15
N ASP A 115 -12.50 -7.65 7.02
CA ASP A 115 -11.43 -7.98 7.99
C ASP A 115 -10.11 -7.33 7.59
N LEU A 116 -9.93 -6.09 8.04
CA LEU A 116 -8.83 -5.21 7.66
C LEU A 116 -8.03 -4.80 8.90
N THR A 117 -6.75 -5.17 8.93
CA THR A 117 -5.82 -4.79 9.99
C THR A 117 -4.60 -4.06 9.41
N GLY A 118 -4.29 -2.89 9.95
CA GLY A 118 -3.08 -2.13 9.64
C GLY A 118 -2.15 -2.04 10.83
N THR A 119 -0.84 -2.13 10.59
CA THR A 119 0.17 -1.92 11.63
C THR A 119 1.30 -1.02 11.13
N ASP A 120 1.85 -0.23 12.03
CA ASP A 120 2.99 0.63 11.79
C ASP A 120 3.87 0.68 13.05
N TYR A 121 5.15 0.96 12.84
CA TYR A 121 6.09 1.21 13.92
C TYR A 121 5.87 2.59 14.57
N SER A 122 5.36 3.55 13.80
CA SER A 122 5.11 4.91 14.25
C SER A 122 3.74 5.00 14.91
N GLU A 123 3.73 5.25 16.22
CA GLU A 123 2.49 5.56 16.97
C GLU A 123 1.73 6.74 16.34
N GLY A 124 2.46 7.77 15.88
CA GLY A 124 1.87 8.92 15.20
C GLY A 124 1.21 8.54 13.87
N ALA A 125 1.74 7.54 13.16
CA ALA A 125 1.11 7.01 11.95
C ALA A 125 -0.18 6.25 12.29
N ILE A 126 -0.16 5.40 13.33
CA ILE A 126 -1.34 4.68 13.81
C ILE A 126 -2.45 5.63 14.28
N GLU A 127 -2.09 6.69 15.02
CA GLU A 127 -3.05 7.71 15.43
C GLU A 127 -3.62 8.46 14.21
N LEU A 128 -2.77 8.86 13.27
CA LEU A 128 -3.19 9.51 12.03
C LEU A 128 -4.15 8.61 11.23
N ALA A 129 -3.81 7.33 11.06
CA ALA A 129 -4.62 6.38 10.32
C ALA A 129 -5.99 6.17 10.97
N ARG A 130 -6.06 6.04 12.31
CA ARG A 130 -7.32 5.95 13.04
C ARG A 130 -8.17 7.20 12.87
N ASN A 131 -7.58 8.38 13.00
CA ASN A 131 -8.30 9.65 12.86
C ASN A 131 -8.86 9.83 11.45
N LEU A 132 -8.07 9.51 10.41
CA LEU A 132 -8.51 9.59 9.02
C LEU A 132 -9.59 8.56 8.71
N ALA A 133 -9.43 7.32 9.17
CA ALA A 133 -10.43 6.28 8.98
C ALA A 133 -11.76 6.63 9.66
N ALA A 134 -11.72 7.15 10.90
CA ALA A 134 -12.92 7.60 11.61
C ALA A 134 -13.59 8.79 10.90
N ARG A 135 -12.80 9.77 10.45
CA ARG A 135 -13.29 10.94 9.68
C ARG A 135 -13.99 10.51 8.39
N ASP A 136 -13.43 9.52 7.70
CA ASP A 136 -13.90 9.07 6.39
C ASP A 136 -14.95 7.93 6.49
N GLY A 137 -15.34 7.53 7.71
CA GLY A 137 -16.43 6.58 7.97
C GLY A 137 -16.04 5.09 8.01
N PHE A 138 -14.74 4.79 8.08
CA PHE A 138 -14.19 3.42 8.10
C PHE A 138 -13.84 2.94 9.52
N THR A 139 -14.83 2.86 10.41
CA THR A 139 -14.62 2.54 11.83
C THR A 139 -14.34 1.06 12.12
N THR A 140 -14.52 0.18 11.14
CA THR A 140 -14.32 -1.28 11.29
C THR A 140 -12.88 -1.71 11.05
N ILE A 141 -12.02 -0.82 10.52
CA ILE A 141 -10.60 -1.12 10.27
C ILE A 141 -9.84 -1.11 11.60
N SER A 142 -9.10 -2.19 11.87
CA SER A 142 -8.26 -2.31 13.06
C SER A 142 -6.88 -1.73 12.80
N PHE A 143 -6.42 -0.79 13.63
CA PHE A 143 -5.07 -0.24 13.55
C PHE A 143 -4.30 -0.58 14.83
N LEU A 144 -3.26 -1.39 14.69
CA LEU A 144 -2.48 -1.92 15.80
C LEU A 144 -1.08 -1.31 15.80
N PRO A 145 -0.67 -0.62 16.89
CA PRO A 145 0.73 -0.27 17.06
C PRO A 145 1.57 -1.54 17.17
N LYS A 146 2.82 -1.46 16.74
CA LYS A 146 3.79 -2.50 17.11
C LYS A 146 3.88 -2.50 18.64
N LYS A 147 3.48 -3.61 19.26
CA LYS A 147 3.90 -3.87 20.64
C LYS A 147 5.43 -3.95 20.62
N GLU A 148 6.10 -2.95 21.16
CA GLU A 148 7.43 -3.17 21.69
C GLU A 148 7.33 -4.37 22.61
N GLY A 149 8.20 -5.36 22.38
CA GLY A 149 8.17 -6.57 23.16
C GLY A 149 8.07 -6.18 24.63
N ALA A 150 7.04 -6.66 25.30
CA ALA A 150 7.16 -6.93 26.72
C ALA A 150 8.29 -7.96 26.82
N TYR A 151 9.53 -7.47 26.83
CA TYR A 151 10.57 -8.13 27.57
C TYR A 151 10.08 -8.06 29.00
N ASP A 152 9.37 -9.12 29.38
CA ASP A 152 9.06 -9.40 30.76
C ASP A 152 10.42 -9.45 31.47
N ASN A 153 10.73 -8.40 32.23
CA ASN A 153 12.00 -8.22 32.94
C ASN A 153 12.17 -9.24 34.08
N ASN A 154 11.45 -10.37 34.04
CA ASN A 154 11.33 -11.36 35.09
C ASN A 154 11.83 -12.76 34.70
N SER A 155 12.50 -12.91 33.55
CA SER A 155 13.20 -14.17 33.20
C SER A 155 14.72 -14.04 33.36
N TYR A 156 15.18 -13.52 34.50
CA TYR A 156 16.53 -13.74 34.96
C TYR A 156 16.58 -15.07 35.73
N PHE A 157 17.21 -16.07 35.10
CA PHE A 157 17.91 -17.23 35.67
C PHE A 157 17.34 -17.86 36.96
N HIS A 158 16.69 -19.01 36.79
CA HIS A 158 16.75 -20.11 37.76
C HIS A 158 17.59 -21.25 37.19
#